data_AF-A0A410RRN5-F1
#
_entry.id   AF-A0A410RRN5-F1
#
_cell.length_a   1.000
_cell.length_b   1.000
_cell.length_c   1.000
_cell.angle_alpha   90.00
_cell.angle_beta   90.00
_cell.angle_gamma   90.00
#
_symmetry.space_group_name_H-M   'P 1'
#
loop_
_entity.id
_entity.type
_entity.pdbx_description
1 polymer ?
#
loop_
_entity_poly.entity_id
_entity_poly.type
_entity_poly.pdbx_seq_one_letter_code
_entity_poly.pdbx_strand_id
1 'polypeptide(L)'
;MNRLPLALWSLVGFFLLSGCGGPGSGDSCDGGDYVCQDDAQALECRNGIWRALACRGPLGCRELADSVRCDTSLNQENDGCSIGAEGKGVCSPNGAALLTCQQGVLVKTAECSSCAVQDEQAVCQP
;
A
#
# COMPACT_ATOMS: atom_id res chain seq x y z
N MET A 1 -34.78 -55.85 -0.75
CA MET A 1 -34.20 -55.81 0.61
C MET A 1 -32.74 -56.26 0.54
N ASN A 2 -31.77 -55.35 0.44
CA ASN A 2 -30.40 -55.65 0.86
C ASN A 2 -29.55 -54.38 1.11
N ARG A 3 -29.38 -54.09 2.40
CA ARG A 3 -28.21 -53.55 3.15
C ARG A 3 -27.30 -52.51 2.44
N LEU A 4 -27.44 -51.25 2.85
CA LEU A 4 -26.42 -50.19 2.73
C LEU A 4 -25.16 -50.54 3.55
N PRO A 5 -23.95 -50.25 3.06
CA PRO A 5 -22.81 -49.94 3.90
C PRO A 5 -22.58 -48.42 3.92
N LEU A 6 -22.74 -47.83 5.11
CA LEU A 6 -22.12 -46.55 5.44
C LEU A 6 -20.60 -46.73 5.37
N ALA A 7 -19.91 -45.99 4.50
CA ALA A 7 -18.46 -45.85 4.54
C ALA A 7 -18.10 -44.36 4.41
N LEU A 8 -18.00 -43.77 5.60
CA LEU A 8 -17.32 -42.54 5.99
C LEU A 8 -16.69 -41.68 4.89
N TRP A 9 -17.25 -40.48 4.73
CA TRP A 9 -16.55 -39.27 4.32
C TRP A 9 -15.21 -39.13 5.06
N SER A 10 -14.09 -39.24 4.35
CA SER A 10 -12.80 -38.72 4.79
C SER A 10 -12.44 -37.53 3.91
N LEU A 11 -13.07 -36.39 4.19
CA LEU A 11 -12.56 -35.07 3.81
C LEU A 11 -11.54 -34.66 4.88
N VAL A 12 -10.31 -35.18 4.78
CA VAL A 12 -9.17 -34.61 5.51
C VAL A 12 -8.32 -33.86 4.49
N GLY A 13 -8.87 -32.72 4.05
CA GLY A 13 -8.11 -31.67 3.41
C GLY A 13 -7.68 -30.69 4.49
N PHE A 14 -6.40 -30.66 4.84
CA PHE A 14 -5.76 -29.45 5.35
C PHE A 14 -4.28 -29.49 4.98
N PHE A 15 -4.00 -29.15 3.73
CA PHE A 15 -2.66 -28.72 3.32
C PHE A 15 -2.36 -27.44 4.10
N LEU A 16 -1.59 -27.55 5.18
CA LEU A 16 -0.94 -26.41 5.81
C LEU A 16 0.15 -25.94 4.85
N LEU A 17 -0.22 -25.05 3.92
CA LEU A 17 0.75 -24.25 3.19
C LEU A 17 1.38 -23.30 4.20
N SER A 18 2.52 -23.71 4.76
CA SER A 18 3.45 -22.82 5.46
C SER A 18 3.89 -21.75 4.47
N GLY A 19 3.12 -20.67 4.37
CA GLY A 19 3.43 -19.53 3.52
C GLY A 19 4.70 -18.88 4.04
N CYS A 20 5.80 -19.07 3.32
CA CYS A 20 6.92 -18.16 3.37
C CYS A 20 6.44 -16.85 2.74
N GLY A 21 5.84 -15.98 3.54
CA GLY A 21 5.23 -14.73 3.09
C GLY A 21 5.25 -13.76 4.26
N GLY A 22 5.83 -12.58 4.04
CA GLY A 22 5.86 -11.50 5.03
C GLY A 22 4.46 -11.04 5.44
N PRO A 23 4.36 -9.98 6.25
CA PRO A 23 3.06 -9.48 6.69
C PRO A 23 2.19 -9.05 5.51
N GLY A 24 0.87 -9.18 5.67
CA GLY A 24 -0.14 -8.64 4.77
C GLY A 24 -0.77 -7.37 5.32
N SER A 25 -1.35 -6.57 4.41
CA SER A 25 -2.19 -5.43 4.82
C SER A 25 -3.38 -5.91 5.67
N GLY A 26 -3.60 -5.25 6.80
CA GLY A 26 -4.63 -5.60 7.78
C GLY A 26 -4.16 -6.54 8.89
N ASP A 27 -2.99 -7.17 8.74
CA ASP A 27 -2.40 -7.99 9.79
C ASP A 27 -1.97 -7.11 10.98
N SER A 28 -1.95 -7.72 12.16
CA SER A 28 -1.43 -7.05 13.37
C SER A 28 0.08 -6.86 13.26
N CYS A 29 0.56 -5.77 13.83
CA CYS A 29 1.96 -5.41 13.86
C CYS A 29 2.30 -4.72 15.18
N ASP A 30 3.57 -4.78 15.56
CA ASP A 30 4.08 -4.04 16.71
C ASP A 30 5.12 -3.03 16.22
N GLY A 31 5.10 -1.81 16.75
CA GLY A 31 6.08 -0.77 16.41
C GLY A 31 5.62 0.22 15.33
N GLY A 32 6.58 0.78 14.59
CA GLY A 32 6.38 1.83 13.57
C GLY A 32 7.19 1.54 12.31
N ASP A 33 7.36 0.25 12.01
CA ASP A 33 8.21 -0.23 10.94
C ASP A 33 7.57 -0.09 9.56
N TYR A 34 8.41 -0.20 8.54
CA TYR A 34 8.02 -0.31 7.15
C TYR A 34 8.63 -1.56 6.57
N VAL A 35 7.89 -2.25 5.71
CA VAL A 35 8.40 -3.40 4.94
C VAL A 35 7.86 -3.34 3.51
N CYS A 36 8.62 -3.84 2.54
CA CYS A 36 8.09 -4.14 1.22
C CYS A 36 7.30 -5.45 1.28
N GLN A 37 6.02 -5.40 0.91
CA GLN A 37 5.26 -6.63 0.70
C GLN A 37 5.61 -7.24 -0.66
N ASP A 38 5.73 -6.40 -1.68
CA ASP A 38 6.15 -6.74 -3.02
C ASP A 38 6.78 -5.50 -3.71
N ASP A 39 7.15 -5.64 -4.98
CA ASP A 39 7.80 -4.57 -5.76
C ASP A 39 6.92 -3.33 -5.96
N ALA A 40 5.60 -3.43 -5.82
CA ALA A 40 4.65 -2.34 -6.05
C ALA A 40 4.00 -1.82 -4.76
N GLN A 41 4.21 -2.48 -3.62
CA GLN A 41 3.54 -2.18 -2.37
C GLN A 41 4.46 -2.27 -1.16
N ALA A 42 4.49 -1.19 -0.37
CA ALA A 42 5.03 -1.20 0.98
C ALA A 42 3.90 -1.36 2.00
N LEU A 43 4.25 -1.80 3.20
CA LEU A 43 3.40 -1.78 4.37
C LEU A 43 4.02 -0.86 5.42
N GLU A 44 3.17 -0.08 6.08
CA GLU A 44 3.53 0.71 7.26
C GLU A 44 2.76 0.18 8.46
N CYS A 45 3.44 -0.07 9.56
CA CYS A 45 2.79 -0.41 10.81
C CYS A 45 2.25 0.86 11.45
N ARG A 46 0.92 1.02 11.47
CA ARG A 46 0.26 2.19 12.07
C ARG A 46 -0.84 1.74 12.99
N ASN A 47 -0.76 2.16 14.25
CA ASN A 47 -1.75 1.81 15.30
C ASN A 47 -1.93 0.29 15.46
N GLY A 48 -0.84 -0.46 15.35
CA GLY A 48 -0.84 -1.91 15.54
C GLY A 48 -1.37 -2.71 14.34
N ILE A 49 -1.61 -2.06 13.20
CA ILE A 49 -2.10 -2.71 11.98
C ILE A 49 -1.22 -2.31 10.79
N TRP A 50 -0.85 -3.29 9.97
CA TRP A 50 -0.17 -3.06 8.70
C TRP A 50 -1.10 -2.38 7.69
N ARG A 51 -0.69 -1.23 7.15
CA ARG A 51 -1.42 -0.48 6.13
C ARG A 51 -0.64 -0.49 4.81
N ALA A 52 -1.33 -0.80 3.72
CA ALA A 52 -0.75 -0.73 2.38
C ALA A 52 -0.44 0.70 1.95
N LEU A 53 0.75 0.88 1.39
CA LEU A 53 1.22 2.07 0.71
C LEU A 53 1.58 1.70 -0.73
N ALA A 54 0.98 2.38 -1.69
CA ALA A 54 1.28 2.13 -3.09
C ALA A 54 2.67 2.72 -3.44
N CYS A 55 3.49 1.95 -4.16
CA CYS A 55 4.80 2.36 -4.68
C CYS A 55 4.76 2.27 -6.21
N ARG A 56 3.87 3.05 -6.83
CA ARG A 56 3.54 2.90 -8.26
C ARG A 56 4.63 3.40 -9.21
N GLY A 57 5.62 4.13 -8.70
CA GLY A 57 6.72 4.61 -9.51
C GLY A 57 7.60 3.47 -10.02
N PRO A 58 8.38 3.71 -11.09
CA PRO A 58 9.15 2.67 -11.77
C PRO A 58 10.22 2.02 -10.89
N LEU A 59 10.64 2.66 -9.80
CA LEU A 59 11.60 2.08 -8.86
C LEU A 59 10.95 1.17 -7.82
N GLY A 60 9.61 1.15 -7.73
CA GLY A 60 8.86 0.28 -6.85
C GLY A 60 9.14 0.49 -5.36
N CYS A 61 8.87 -0.57 -4.59
CA CYS A 61 9.31 -0.71 -3.22
C CYS A 61 10.68 -1.40 -3.16
N ARG A 62 11.59 -0.91 -2.33
CA ARG A 62 12.89 -1.55 -2.08
C ARG A 62 13.27 -1.47 -0.62
N GLU A 63 13.74 -2.59 -0.10
CA GLU A 63 14.41 -2.68 1.19
C GLU A 63 15.84 -2.14 1.07
N LEU A 64 16.21 -1.23 1.98
CA LEU A 64 17.58 -0.79 2.23
C LEU A 64 18.03 -1.37 3.58
N ALA A 65 19.30 -1.15 3.94
CA ALA A 65 19.88 -1.70 5.17
C ALA A 65 19.14 -1.28 6.46
N ASP A 66 18.51 -0.09 6.46
CA ASP A 66 17.90 0.52 7.64
C ASP A 66 16.52 1.14 7.35
N SER A 67 15.99 0.98 6.13
CA SER A 67 14.79 1.69 5.70
C SER A 67 14.13 1.06 4.47
N VAL A 68 12.85 1.33 4.28
CA VAL A 68 12.13 1.04 3.04
C VAL A 68 12.07 2.29 2.17
N ARG A 69 12.35 2.13 0.88
CA ARG A 69 12.10 3.15 -0.15
C ARG A 69 10.91 2.75 -0.99
N CYS A 70 9.85 3.55 -0.92
CA CYS A 70 8.68 3.44 -1.76
C CYS A 70 8.67 4.57 -2.78
N ASP A 71 8.71 4.24 -4.07
CA ASP A 71 8.61 5.22 -5.14
C ASP A 71 7.15 5.65 -5.36
N THR A 72 6.78 6.79 -4.79
CA THR A 72 5.42 7.33 -4.85
C THR A 72 5.20 8.27 -6.04
N SER A 73 6.14 8.36 -6.99
CA SER A 73 6.10 9.34 -8.09
C SER A 73 4.91 9.18 -9.05
N LEU A 74 4.32 7.98 -9.10
CA LEU A 74 3.12 7.69 -9.91
C LEU A 74 1.91 7.30 -9.04
N ASN A 75 1.92 7.65 -7.75
CA ASN A 75 0.76 7.44 -6.89
C ASN A 75 -0.40 8.33 -7.35
N GLN A 76 -1.61 7.84 -7.12
CA GLN A 76 -2.85 8.41 -7.62
C GLN A 76 -3.90 8.56 -6.52
N GLU A 77 -5.01 9.19 -6.87
CA GLU A 77 -6.15 9.36 -5.95
C GLU A 77 -6.60 8.01 -5.39
N ASN A 78 -6.92 8.01 -4.09
CA ASN A 78 -7.28 6.86 -3.26
C ASN A 78 -6.13 5.90 -2.89
N ASP A 79 -4.89 6.12 -3.33
CA ASP A 79 -3.76 5.36 -2.81
C ASP A 79 -3.50 5.69 -1.33
N GLY A 80 -3.02 4.70 -0.58
CA GLY A 80 -2.53 4.91 0.79
C GLY A 80 -1.26 5.77 0.80
N CYS A 81 -1.16 6.65 1.81
CA CYS A 81 0.03 7.46 2.05
C CYS A 81 0.52 7.33 3.50
N SER A 82 1.84 7.39 3.69
CA SER A 82 2.49 7.19 4.99
C SER A 82 2.16 8.32 5.96
N ILE A 83 2.36 8.07 7.25
CA ILE A 83 2.11 9.08 8.29
C ILE A 83 3.02 10.30 8.12
N GLY A 84 4.23 10.09 7.62
CA GLY A 84 5.18 11.15 7.28
C GLY A 84 4.81 11.95 6.02
N ALA A 85 3.83 11.49 5.25
CA ALA A 85 3.29 12.20 4.09
C ALA A 85 2.02 13.00 4.42
N GLU A 86 1.45 12.86 5.62
CA GLU A 86 0.21 13.54 6.01
C GLU A 86 0.31 15.06 5.79
N GLY A 87 -0.69 15.64 5.12
CA GLY A 87 -0.74 17.05 4.74
C GLY A 87 0.16 17.46 3.56
N LYS A 88 1.01 16.56 3.05
CA LYS A 88 1.87 16.84 1.88
C LYS A 88 1.12 16.63 0.57
N GLY A 89 1.42 17.48 -0.39
CA GLY A 89 0.90 17.41 -1.75
C GLY A 89 1.80 16.59 -2.68
N VAL A 90 1.18 15.86 -3.61
CA VAL A 90 1.82 15.23 -4.77
C VAL A 90 1.00 15.54 -6.02
N CYS A 91 1.65 15.61 -7.18
CA CYS A 91 0.94 15.75 -8.44
C CYS A 91 0.35 14.41 -8.87
N SER A 92 -0.84 14.43 -9.47
CA SER A 92 -1.38 13.26 -10.15
C SER A 92 -0.45 12.81 -11.29
N PRO A 93 -0.47 11.53 -11.70
CA PRO A 93 0.45 11.01 -12.73
C PRO A 93 0.33 11.72 -14.09
N ASN A 94 -0.84 12.25 -14.42
CA ASN A 94 -1.08 13.03 -15.64
C ASN A 94 -0.72 14.52 -15.49
N GLY A 95 -0.27 14.96 -14.32
CA GLY A 95 0.06 16.35 -14.03
C GLY A 95 -1.14 17.31 -14.02
N ALA A 96 -2.37 16.81 -13.98
CA ALA A 96 -3.58 17.64 -14.08
C ALA A 96 -4.26 17.93 -12.73
N ALA A 97 -3.76 17.38 -11.62
CA ALA A 97 -4.36 17.57 -10.31
C ALA A 97 -3.33 17.57 -9.19
N LEU A 98 -3.66 18.28 -8.11
CA LEU A 98 -2.95 18.21 -6.83
C LEU A 98 -3.68 17.22 -5.91
N LEU A 99 -2.96 16.21 -5.44
CA LEU A 99 -3.41 15.25 -4.46
C LEU A 99 -2.75 15.56 -3.13
N THR A 100 -3.50 15.58 -2.03
CA THR A 100 -2.96 15.77 -0.68
C THR A 100 -3.21 14.54 0.15
N CYS A 101 -2.22 14.09 0.91
CA CYS A 101 -2.40 13.01 1.88
C CYS A 101 -3.30 13.50 3.02
N GLN A 102 -4.49 12.92 3.13
CA GLN A 102 -5.46 13.19 4.18
C GLN A 102 -5.92 11.88 4.79
N GLN A 103 -5.74 11.74 6.10
CA GLN A 103 -6.11 10.56 6.88
C GLN A 103 -5.44 9.27 6.36
N GLY A 104 -4.21 9.41 5.84
CA GLY A 104 -3.46 8.31 5.23
C GLY A 104 -3.95 7.87 3.86
N VAL A 105 -4.74 8.69 3.14
CA VAL A 105 -5.16 8.46 1.75
C VAL A 105 -4.87 9.69 0.90
N LEU A 106 -4.41 9.50 -0.34
CA LEU A 106 -4.27 10.60 -1.30
C LEU A 106 -5.64 11.03 -1.80
N VAL A 107 -6.03 12.26 -1.46
CA VAL A 107 -7.30 12.87 -1.86
C VAL A 107 -7.02 13.99 -2.86
N LYS A 108 -7.77 14.03 -3.96
CA LYS A 108 -7.68 15.15 -4.89
C LYS A 108 -8.22 16.43 -4.26
N THR A 109 -7.36 17.43 -4.14
CA THR A 109 -7.70 18.72 -3.51
C THR A 109 -7.86 19.86 -4.51
N ALA A 110 -7.29 19.73 -5.71
CA ALA A 110 -7.46 20.70 -6.79
C ALA A 110 -7.29 20.04 -8.16
N GLU A 111 -8.04 20.55 -9.14
CA GLU A 111 -7.75 20.38 -10.57
C GLU A 111 -6.83 21.52 -11.01
N CYS A 112 -5.79 21.21 -11.77
CA CYS A 112 -4.79 22.17 -12.25
C CYS A 112 -4.71 22.13 -13.78
N SER A 113 -4.34 23.25 -14.43
CA SER A 113 -3.88 23.22 -15.84
C SER A 113 -2.62 22.38 -15.96
N SER A 114 -1.71 22.55 -14.99
CA SER A 114 -0.49 21.77 -14.82
C SER A 114 -0.15 21.71 -13.33
N CYS A 115 0.34 20.58 -12.85
CA CYS A 115 0.87 20.40 -11.51
C CYS A 115 2.37 20.13 -11.62
N ALA A 116 3.16 20.85 -10.85
CA ALA A 116 4.60 20.71 -10.81
C ALA A 116 5.12 20.75 -9.38
N VAL A 117 6.29 20.14 -9.15
CA VAL A 117 7.01 20.27 -7.89
C VAL A 117 7.89 21.53 -7.94
N GLN A 118 7.67 22.46 -7.02
CA GLN A 118 8.47 23.67 -6.83
C GLN A 118 8.88 23.74 -5.36
N ASP A 119 10.16 23.98 -5.08
CA ASP A 119 10.70 24.04 -3.71
C ASP A 119 10.24 22.86 -2.83
N GLU A 120 10.32 21.65 -3.40
CA GLU A 120 9.93 20.38 -2.75
C GLU A 120 8.42 20.23 -2.46
N GLN A 121 7.58 21.11 -2.99
CA GLN A 121 6.13 21.08 -2.83
C GLN A 121 5.43 20.91 -4.17
N ALA A 122 4.44 20.02 -4.24
CA ALA A 122 3.55 19.95 -5.38
C ALA A 122 2.59 21.15 -5.37
N VAL A 123 2.58 21.91 -6.47
CA VAL A 123 1.81 23.14 -6.62
C VAL A 123 1.07 23.15 -7.96
N CYS A 124 -0.19 23.58 -7.96
CA CYS A 124 -0.89 23.88 -9.20
C CYS A 124 -0.26 25.11 -9.86
N GLN A 125 0.01 25.00 -11.15
CA GLN A 125 0.41 26.09 -12.02
C GLN A 125 -0.79 26.61 -12.81
N PRO A 126 -0.83 27.93 -13.10
CA PRO A 126 -1.87 28.54 -13.93
C PRO A 126 -1.89 27.97 -15.36
#